data_AF-A0A318VYB6-F1
#
_entry.id   AF-A0A318VYB6-F1
#
_cell.length_a   1.000
_cell.length_b   1.000
_cell.length_c   1.000
_cell.angle_alpha   90.00
_cell.angle_beta   90.00
_cell.angle_gamma   90.00
#
_symmetry.space_group_name_H-M   'P 1'
#
loop_
_entity.id
_entity.type
_entity.pdbx_description
1 polymer ?
#
loop_
_entity_poly.entity_id
_entity_poly.type
_entity_poly.pdbx_seq_one_letter_code
_entity_poly.pdbx_strand_id
1 'polypeptide(L)' 'MHRFGMISIYVGLVLSIVGLFGGFGLMFAGEQTWSKPLVAMVPLGFLLVFNGVVTTILHRPKGSRGSERPQGPPD' A
#
# COMPACT_ATOMS: atom_id res chain seq x y z
N MET A 1 5.47 -10.02 -10.87
CA MET A 1 4.30 -9.22 -10.45
C MET A 1 4.29 -8.84 -8.97
N HIS A 2 4.93 -9.62 -8.08
CA HIS A 2 5.09 -9.24 -6.66
C HIS A 2 5.79 -7.87 -6.45
N ARG A 3 6.86 -7.59 -7.22
CA ARG A 3 7.59 -6.31 -7.15
C ARG A 3 6.74 -5.11 -7.58
N PHE A 4 5.81 -5.30 -8.51
CA PHE A 4 4.92 -4.23 -8.99
C PHE A 4 3.89 -3.85 -7.91
N GLY A 5 3.32 -4.83 -7.23
CA GLY A 5 2.43 -4.60 -6.08
C GLY A 5 3.13 -3.80 -4.97
N MET A 6 4.37 -4.16 -4.63
CA MET A 6 5.17 -3.43 -3.64
C MET A 6 5.46 -1.98 -4.05
N ILE A 7 5.82 -1.74 -5.31
CA ILE A 7 6.04 -0.36 -5.82
C ILE A 7 4.75 0.46 -5.72
N SER A 8 3.61 -0.10 -6.13
CA SER A 8 2.30 0.56 -6.03
C SER A 8 1.95 0.92 -4.57
N ILE A 9 2.27 0.04 -3.62
CA ILE A 9 2.09 0.30 -2.19
C ILE A 9 2.95 1.48 -1.74
N TYR A 10 4.25 1.49 -2.04
CA TYR A 10 5.12 2.59 -1.60
C TYR A 10 4.73 3.93 -2.21
N VAL A 11 4.43 3.96 -3.51
CA VAL A 11 4.01 5.19 -4.19
C VAL A 11 2.70 5.71 -3.59
N GLY A 12 1.69 4.84 -3.44
CA GLY A 12 0.42 5.22 -2.86
C GLY A 12 0.54 5.69 -1.41
N LEU A 13 1.40 5.04 -0.62
CA LEU A 13 1.65 5.40 0.78
C LEU A 13 2.27 6.80 0.89
N VAL A 14 3.31 7.09 0.09
CA VAL A 14 3.94 8.40 0.06
C VAL A 14 2.92 9.47 -0.36
N LEU A 15 2.13 9.21 -1.40
CA LEU A 15 1.07 10.13 -1.84
C LEU A 15 0.06 10.41 -0.72
N SER A 16 -0.34 9.37 0.01
CA SER A 16 -1.31 9.47 1.10
C SER A 16 -0.76 10.28 2.26
N ILE A 17 0.51 10.05 2.64
CA ILE A 17 1.20 10.81 3.69
C ILE A 17 1.31 12.29 3.27
N VAL A 18 1.77 12.58 2.06
CA VAL A 18 1.91 13.97 1.59
C VAL A 18 0.55 14.67 1.51
N GLY A 19 -0.47 14.01 0.97
CA GLY A 19 -1.83 14.56 0.90
C GLY A 19 -2.44 14.80 2.28
N LEU A 20 -2.21 13.89 3.22
CA LEU A 20 -2.75 13.98 4.57
C LEU A 20 -2.03 15.07 5.38
N PHE A 21 -0.71 14.94 5.57
CA PHE A 21 0.06 15.89 6.37
C PHE A 21 0.13 17.26 5.71
N GLY A 22 0.33 17.33 4.39
CA GLY A 22 0.34 18.59 3.67
C GLY A 22 -1.04 19.23 3.60
N GLY A 23 -2.08 18.47 3.22
CA GLY A 23 -3.43 18.99 3.07
C GLY A 23 -4.03 19.48 4.38
N PHE A 24 -4.00 18.64 5.44
CA PHE A 24 -4.47 19.05 6.76
C PHE A 24 -3.55 20.08 7.41
N GLY A 25 -2.22 19.97 7.24
CA GLY A 25 -1.27 20.97 7.73
C GLY A 25 -1.52 22.37 7.16
N LEU A 26 -1.79 22.47 5.85
CA LEU A 26 -2.15 23.72 5.20
C LEU A 26 -3.51 24.25 5.69
N MET A 27 -4.51 23.38 5.92
CA MET A 27 -5.78 23.81 6.53
C MET A 27 -5.58 24.45 7.90
N PHE A 28 -4.71 23.87 8.74
CA PHE A 28 -4.39 24.44 10.06
C PHE A 28 -3.60 25.75 9.97
N ALA A 29 -2.79 25.93 8.92
CA ALA A 29 -2.10 27.18 8.64
C ALA A 29 -3.01 28.27 8.03
N GLY A 30 -4.31 27.99 7.83
CA GLY A 30 -5.28 28.91 7.25
C GLY A 30 -5.20 29.02 5.72
N GLU A 31 -4.41 28.16 5.07
CA GLU A 31 -4.24 28.14 3.62
C GLU A 31 -5.32 27.26 2.99
N GLN A 32 -6.21 27.85 2.19
CA GLN A 32 -7.38 27.17 1.62
C GLN A 32 -7.23 26.79 0.13
N THR A 33 -6.23 27.32 -0.57
CA THR A 33 -6.07 27.12 -2.02
C THR A 33 -5.34 25.83 -2.32
N TRP A 34 -4.27 25.55 -1.59
CA TRP A 34 -3.45 24.35 -1.74
C TRP A 34 -3.90 23.20 -0.82
N SER A 35 -4.54 23.48 0.31
CA SER A 35 -5.06 22.41 1.17
C SER A 35 -6.07 21.48 0.47
N LYS A 36 -7.05 22.04 -0.25
CA LYS A 36 -8.10 21.28 -0.95
C LYS A 36 -7.56 20.26 -1.95
N PRO A 37 -6.66 20.62 -2.90
CA PRO A 37 -6.10 19.66 -3.84
C PRO A 37 -5.20 18.62 -3.16
N LEU A 38 -4.46 19.00 -2.09
CA LEU A 38 -3.66 18.02 -1.35
C LEU A 38 -4.52 16.98 -0.62
N VAL A 39 -5.61 17.39 0.03
CA VAL A 39 -6.54 16.45 0.66
C VAL A 39 -7.23 15.56 -0.40
N ALA A 40 -7.57 16.12 -1.56
CA ALA A 40 -8.14 15.36 -2.69
C ALA A 40 -7.17 14.32 -3.30
N MET A 41 -5.87 14.42 -3.01
CA MET A 41 -4.86 13.45 -3.42
C MET A 41 -4.86 12.19 -2.55
N VAL A 42 -5.38 12.26 -1.32
CA VAL A 42 -5.40 11.14 -0.37
C VAL A 42 -6.18 9.92 -0.91
N PRO A 43 -7.41 10.05 -1.47
CA PRO A 43 -8.11 8.93 -2.08
C PRO A 43 -7.31 8.24 -3.20
N LEU A 44 -6.54 9.00 -4.00
CA LEU A 44 -5.70 8.43 -5.06
C LEU A 44 -4.54 7.62 -4.47
N GLY A 45 -3.89 8.13 -3.42
CA GLY A 45 -2.88 7.39 -2.68
C GLY A 45 -3.43 6.09 -2.12
N PHE A 46 -4.63 6.14 -1.53
CA PHE A 46 -5.31 4.98 -0.96
C PHE A 46 -5.64 3.93 -2.03
N LEU A 47 -6.12 4.34 -3.20
CA LEU A 47 -6.39 3.46 -4.34
C LEU A 47 -5.12 2.76 -4.83
N LEU A 48 -3.99 3.46 -4.89
CA LEU A 48 -2.71 2.87 -5.28
C LEU A 48 -2.19 1.85 -4.26
N VAL A 49 -2.33 2.14 -2.96
CA VAL A 49 -2.00 1.17 -1.90
C VAL A 49 -2.90 -0.04 -2.03
N PHE A 50 -4.21 0.16 -2.13
CA PHE A 50 -5.18 -0.93 -2.24
C PHE A 50 -4.91 -1.83 -3.45
N ASN A 51 -4.71 -1.24 -4.64
CA ASN A 51 -4.35 -1.96 -5.84
C ASN A 51 -3.05 -2.76 -5.67
N GLY A 52 -2.04 -2.14 -5.05
CA GLY A 52 -0.77 -2.78 -4.75
C GLY A 52 -0.96 -3.99 -3.83
N VAL A 53 -1.71 -3.86 -2.74
CA VAL A 53 -2.03 -4.94 -1.80
C VAL A 53 -2.76 -6.09 -2.52
N VAL A 54 -3.83 -5.79 -3.25
CA VAL A 54 -4.61 -6.78 -4.01
C VAL A 54 -3.70 -7.54 -4.99
N THR A 55 -2.90 -6.82 -5.77
CA THR A 55 -1.94 -7.42 -6.72
C THR A 55 -0.94 -8.34 -6.01
N THR A 56 -0.44 -7.92 -4.84
CA THR A 56 0.57 -8.65 -4.07
C THR A 56 0.00 -9.94 -3.48
N ILE A 57 -1.25 -9.90 -3.00
CA ILE A 57 -1.97 -11.05 -2.46
C ILE A 57 -2.29 -12.06 -3.57
N LEU A 58 -2.87 -11.60 -4.68
CA LEU A 58 -3.27 -12.45 -5.79
C LEU A 58 -2.07 -13.15 -6.46
N HIS A 59 -0.91 -12.49 -6.50
CA HIS A 59 0.30 -13.02 -7.13
C HIS A 59 1.32 -13.58 -6.13
N ARG A 60 0.92 -13.84 -4.88
CA ARG A 60 1.81 -14.48 -3.90
C ARG A 60 2.11 -15.91 -4.40
N PRO A 61 3.38 -16.27 -4.67
CA PRO A 61 3.70 -17.60 -5.14
C PRO A 61 3.28 -18.63 -4.07
N LYS A 62 2.59 -19.70 -4.48
CA LYS A 62 2.20 -20.86 -3.65
C LYS A 62 3.43 -21.71 -3.25
N GLY A 63 4.52 -21.08 -2.79
CA GLY A 63 5.84 -21.69 -2.65
C GLY A 63 6.31 -21.93 -1.21
N SER A 64 5.42 -21.96 -0.21
CA SER A 64 5.77 -22.38 1.15
C SER A 64 4.75 -23.39 1.68
N ARG A 65 4.58 -24.49 0.94
CA ARG A 65 3.80 -25.65 1.38
C ARG A 65 4.62 -26.93 1.20
N GLY A 66 5.90 -26.89 1.61
CA GLY A 66 6.90 -27.91 1.30
C GLY A 66 7.79 -28.38 2.44
N SER A 67 7.53 -28.00 3.70
CA SER A 67 8.38 -28.42 4.83
C SER A 67 7.66 -29.22 5.93
N GLU A 68 6.38 -29.55 5.74
CA GLU A 68 5.62 -30.43 6.65
C GLU A 68 5.26 -31.73 5.93
N ARG A 69 6.25 -32.44 5.39
CA ARG A 69 6.06 -33.89 5.19
C ARG A 69 6.12 -34.51 6.59
N PRO A 70 5.06 -35.18 7.07
CA PRO A 70 5.17 -35.98 8.30
C PRO A 70 6.32 -36.97 8.10
N GLN A 71 7.34 -36.93 8.97
CA GLN A 71 8.29 -38.04 9.04
C GLN A 71 7.48 -39.30 9.36
N GLY A 72 7.48 -40.26 8.43
CA GLY A 72 6.89 -41.56 8.67
C GLY A 72 7.57 -42.23 9.88
N PRO A 73 6.90 -43.20 10.53
CA PRO A 73 7.45 -43.86 11.71
C PRO A 73 8.83 -44.46 11.40
N PRO A 74 9.79 -44.40 12.33
CA PRO A 74 11.07 -45.10 12.18
C PRO A 74 10.83 -46.61 12.06
N ASP A 75 11.50 -47.25 11.09
CA ASP A 75 11.53 -48.71 10.90
C ASP A 75 12.14 -49.45 12.10
#